data_AF-A0A6G3R2Y0-F1
#
_entry.id   AF-A0A6G3R2Y0-F1
#
_cell.length_a   1.000
_cell.length_b   1.000
_cell.length_c   1.000
_cell.angle_alpha   90.00
_cell.angle_beta   90.00
_cell.angle_gamma   90.00
#
_symmetry.space_group_name_H-M   'P 1'
#
loop_
_entity.id
_entity.type
_entity.pdbx_description
1 polymer ?
#
loop_
_entity_poly.entity_id
_entity_poly.type
_entity_poly.pdbx_seq_one_letter_code
_entity_poly.pdbx_strand_id
1 'polypeptide(L)'
;MTVPVGCFLTHAISGSGKRITSQLAGVDCIGVAATFSRFCNWRIDFAYADTHGRTYRTSRGATHAECDGAPLRRAGARTLPSYGKACAKLHINGTLRTTQCHYITK
;
A
#
# COMPACT_ATOMS: atom_id res chain seq x y z
N MET A 1 -14.71 -4.07 8.92
CA MET A 1 -14.72 -4.60 7.55
C MET A 1 -13.42 -5.34 7.28
N THR A 2 -13.50 -6.62 6.98
CA THR A 2 -12.37 -7.42 6.46
C THR A 2 -12.19 -7.18 4.96
N VAL A 3 -11.02 -7.47 4.40
CA VAL A 3 -10.84 -7.45 2.94
C VAL A 3 -11.68 -8.60 2.36
N PRO A 4 -12.60 -8.35 1.41
CA PRO A 4 -13.43 -9.40 0.82
C PRO A 4 -12.60 -10.50 0.17
N VAL A 5 -13.13 -11.73 0.17
CA VAL A 5 -12.54 -12.85 -0.56
C VAL A 5 -12.49 -12.51 -2.05
N GLY A 6 -11.34 -12.74 -2.68
CA GLY A 6 -11.10 -12.36 -4.08
C GLY A 6 -10.59 -10.93 -4.27
N CYS A 7 -10.34 -10.17 -3.20
CA CYS A 7 -9.66 -8.88 -3.24
C CYS A 7 -8.27 -8.95 -2.61
N PHE A 8 -7.30 -8.26 -3.22
CA PHE A 8 -5.90 -8.28 -2.82
C PHE A 8 -5.36 -6.86 -2.72
N LEU A 9 -4.60 -6.56 -1.67
CA LEU A 9 -3.78 -5.35 -1.66
C LEU A 9 -2.54 -5.62 -2.53
N THR A 10 -2.51 -5.00 -3.70
CA THR A 10 -1.33 -5.01 -4.56
C THR A 10 -0.48 -3.79 -4.26
N HIS A 11 0.83 -3.98 -4.36
CA HIS A 11 1.81 -2.90 -4.19
C HIS A 11 2.92 -3.17 -5.18
N ALA A 12 3.16 -2.18 -6.04
CA ALA A 12 4.22 -2.20 -7.03
C ALA A 12 5.22 -1.08 -6.74
N ILE A 13 6.49 -1.42 -6.86
CA ILE A 13 7.61 -0.50 -6.75
C ILE A 13 8.51 -0.72 -7.96
N SER A 14 8.87 0.35 -8.65
CA SER A 14 9.91 0.33 -9.67
C SER A 14 11.08 1.20 -9.24
N GLY A 15 12.29 0.80 -9.61
CA GLY A 15 13.50 1.47 -9.17
C GLY A 15 14.73 0.58 -9.24
N SER A 16 15.84 1.08 -8.71
CA SER A 16 17.09 0.32 -8.57
C SER A 16 17.79 0.70 -7.27
N GLY A 17 18.28 -0.31 -6.55
CA GLY A 17 18.86 -0.16 -5.23
C GLY A 17 17.95 0.64 -4.31
N LYS A 18 18.47 1.73 -3.72
CA LYS A 18 17.71 2.61 -2.82
C LYS A 18 16.82 3.63 -3.56
N ARG A 19 16.92 3.75 -4.89
CA ARG A 19 16.16 4.74 -5.67
C ARG A 19 14.88 4.10 -6.17
N ILE A 20 13.74 4.61 -5.68
CA ILE A 20 12.41 4.31 -6.18
C ILE A 20 12.05 5.37 -7.23
N THR A 21 11.66 4.94 -8.44
CA THR A 21 11.18 5.81 -9.51
C THR A 21 9.66 5.91 -9.53
N SER A 22 8.96 4.82 -9.20
CA SER A 22 7.51 4.80 -9.04
C SER A 22 7.10 3.87 -7.91
N GLN A 23 6.02 4.23 -7.23
CA GLN A 23 5.39 3.38 -6.25
C GLN A 23 3.88 3.56 -6.31
N LEU A 24 3.14 2.47 -6.31
CA LEU A 24 1.69 2.49 -6.21
C LEU A 24 1.20 1.30 -5.41
N ALA A 25 0.04 1.45 -4.79
CA ALA A 25 -0.68 0.33 -4.22
C ALA A 25 -2.17 0.54 -4.40
N GLY A 26 -2.88 -0.56 -4.61
CA GLY A 26 -4.32 -0.53 -4.75
C GLY A 26 -4.95 -1.84 -4.29
N VAL A 27 -6.27 -1.85 -4.25
CA VAL A 27 -7.02 -3.09 -4.04
C VAL A 27 -7.52 -3.58 -5.38
N ASP A 28 -7.03 -4.75 -5.79
CA ASP A 28 -7.48 -5.43 -6.99
C ASP A 28 -8.40 -6.57 -6.59
N CYS A 29 -9.63 -6.56 -7.12
CA CYS A 29 -10.63 -7.59 -6.90
C CYS A 29 -10.89 -8.36 -8.19
N ILE A 30 -11.10 -9.67 -8.09
CA ILE A 30 -11.37 -10.55 -9.24
C ILE A 30 -12.73 -11.25 -9.14
N GLY A 31 -13.29 -11.63 -10.28
CA GLY A 31 -14.59 -12.32 -10.35
C GLY A 31 -15.73 -11.49 -9.75
N VAL A 32 -16.65 -12.14 -9.03
CA VAL A 32 -17.81 -11.48 -8.39
C VAL A 32 -17.40 -10.40 -7.40
N ALA A 33 -16.22 -10.51 -6.78
CA ALA A 33 -15.73 -9.51 -5.84
C ALA A 33 -15.46 -8.16 -6.52
N ALA A 34 -15.08 -8.15 -7.81
CA ALA A 34 -14.85 -6.92 -8.57
C ALA A 34 -16.13 -6.09 -8.75
N THR A 35 -17.30 -6.73 -8.77
CA THR A 35 -18.59 -6.06 -8.97
C THR A 35 -19.19 -5.52 -7.67
N PHE A 36 -19.01 -6.24 -6.56
CA PHE A 36 -19.75 -5.96 -5.31
C PHE A 36 -18.88 -5.41 -4.17
N SER A 37 -17.56 -5.47 -4.28
CA SER A 37 -16.70 -4.94 -3.22
C SER A 37 -16.70 -3.43 -3.22
N ARG A 38 -16.94 -2.84 -2.04
CA ARG A 38 -16.80 -1.40 -1.80
C ARG A 38 -16.01 -1.15 -0.54
N PHE A 39 -15.03 -0.27 -0.64
CA PHE A 39 -14.17 0.15 0.45
C PHE A 39 -14.49 1.62 0.73
N CYS A 40 -15.09 1.91 1.88
CA CYS A 40 -15.41 3.27 2.31
C CYS A 40 -14.44 3.71 3.41
N ASN A 41 -14.25 5.03 3.56
CA ASN A 41 -13.35 5.58 4.57
C ASN A 41 -11.96 4.92 4.53
N TRP A 42 -11.44 4.81 3.32
CA TRP A 42 -10.23 4.05 3.02
C TRP A 42 -9.01 4.97 2.97
N ARG A 43 -7.85 4.40 3.30
CA ARG A 43 -6.56 5.08 3.20
C ARG A 43 -5.48 4.05 2.94
N ILE A 44 -4.54 4.38 2.05
CA ILE A 44 -3.35 3.57 1.82
C ILE A 44 -2.12 4.34 2.31
N ASP A 45 -1.36 3.75 3.23
CA ASP A 45 -0.11 4.31 3.74
C ASP A 45 1.09 3.56 3.15
N PHE A 46 2.21 4.26 2.95
CA PHE A 46 3.47 3.64 2.56
C PHE A 46 4.47 3.75 3.72
N ALA A 47 4.89 2.62 4.26
CA ALA A 47 5.84 2.55 5.37
C ALA A 47 7.18 1.99 4.90
N TYR A 48 8.28 2.55 5.40
CA TYR A 48 9.64 2.15 5.06
C TYR A 48 10.39 1.83 6.35
N ALA A 49 11.03 0.67 6.37
CA ALA A 49 11.83 0.18 7.47
C ALA A 49 13.23 -0.20 7.02
N ASP A 50 14.20 -0.09 7.92
CA ASP A 50 15.57 -0.56 7.68
C ASP A 50 15.67 -2.10 7.72
N THR A 51 16.88 -2.62 7.56
CA THR A 51 17.16 -4.07 7.63
C THR A 51 16.96 -4.66 9.03
N HIS A 52 16.91 -3.83 10.07
CA HIS A 52 16.60 -4.24 11.45
C HIS A 52 15.09 -4.14 11.76
N GLY A 53 14.25 -3.82 10.77
CA GLY A 53 12.81 -3.69 10.93
C GLY A 53 12.35 -2.38 11.57
N ARG A 54 13.25 -1.41 11.81
CA ARG A 54 12.89 -0.11 12.37
C ARG A 54 12.24 0.75 11.30
N THR A 55 10.96 1.07 11.48
CA THR A 55 10.24 1.98 10.57
C THR A 55 10.76 3.40 10.76
N TYR A 56 11.45 3.94 9.76
CA TYR A 56 11.99 5.30 9.81
C TYR A 56 11.08 6.31 9.11
N ARG A 57 10.13 5.86 8.27
CA ARG A 57 9.19 6.75 7.59
C ARG A 57 7.86 6.07 7.32
N THR A 58 6.77 6.77 7.61
CA THR A 58 5.43 6.44 7.11
C THR A 58 4.90 7.62 6.31
N SER A 59 4.73 7.45 5.01
CA SER A 59 4.02 8.39 4.15
C SER A 59 2.54 8.07 4.21
N ARG A 60 1.81 8.82 5.05
CA ARG A 60 0.36 8.68 5.21
C ARG A 60 -0.38 9.16 3.95
N GLY A 61 -1.39 8.41 3.52
CA GLY A 61 -2.29 8.81 2.42
C GLY A 61 -3.41 9.75 2.88
N ALA A 62 -4.15 10.32 1.93
CA ALA A 62 -5.43 10.96 2.21
C ALA A 62 -6.45 9.89 2.65
N THR A 63 -7.37 10.27 3.53
CA THR A 63 -8.51 9.41 3.87
C THR A 63 -9.67 9.78 2.95
N HIS A 64 -10.16 8.79 2.22
CA HIS A 64 -11.24 8.89 1.25
C HIS A 64 -12.53 8.43 1.91
N ALA A 65 -13.41 9.37 2.27
CA ALA A 65 -14.65 9.06 2.99
C ALA A 65 -15.66 8.31 2.10
N GLU A 66 -15.61 8.59 0.80
CA GLU A 66 -16.36 7.92 -0.25
C GLU A 66 -16.02 6.42 -0.35
N CYS A 67 -16.96 5.67 -0.93
CA CYS A 67 -16.78 4.26 -1.21
C CYS A 67 -16.24 4.06 -2.63
N ASP A 68 -15.15 3.31 -2.76
CA ASP A 68 -14.56 2.94 -4.05
C ASP A 68 -14.43 1.41 -4.17
N GLY A 69 -14.58 0.88 -5.38
CA GLY A 69 -14.35 -0.54 -5.68
C GLY A 69 -12.87 -0.85 -5.90
N ALA A 70 -12.08 0.14 -6.34
CA ALA A 70 -10.66 -0.02 -6.63
C ALA A 70 -9.80 1.10 -6.00
N PRO A 71 -9.74 1.19 -4.65
CA PRO A 71 -8.82 2.10 -3.96
C PRO A 71 -7.43 2.06 -4.57
N LEU A 72 -6.89 3.22 -4.93
CA LEU A 72 -5.57 3.33 -5.56
C LEU A 72 -4.82 4.53 -5.01
N ARG A 73 -3.56 4.33 -4.66
CA ARG A 73 -2.64 5.40 -4.29
C ARG A 73 -1.34 5.30 -5.05
N ARG A 74 -0.88 6.44 -5.56
CA ARG A 74 0.44 6.61 -6.20
C ARG A 74 1.35 7.47 -5.34
N ALA A 75 2.65 7.21 -5.44
CA ALA A 75 3.70 7.98 -4.81
C ALA A 75 4.82 8.26 -5.82
N GLY A 76 5.30 9.51 -5.82
CA GLY A 76 6.40 9.94 -6.68
C GLY A 76 7.76 9.35 -6.28
N ALA A 77 8.73 9.59 -7.16
CA ALA A 77 10.11 9.13 -7.02
C ALA A 77 10.75 9.60 -5.70
N ARG A 78 11.63 8.77 -5.16
CA ARG A 78 12.36 9.05 -3.91
C ARG A 78 13.61 8.19 -3.79
N THR A 79 14.57 8.66 -3.00
CA THR A 79 15.72 7.88 -2.57
C THR A 79 15.56 7.49 -1.11
N LEU A 80 15.71 6.22 -0.81
CA LEU A 80 15.65 5.69 0.55
C LEU A 80 17.00 5.90 1.26
N PRO A 81 17.00 6.30 2.55
CA PRO A 81 18.24 6.43 3.32
C PRO A 81 18.94 5.08 3.50
N SER A 82 18.17 4.02 3.71
CA SER A 82 18.64 2.65 3.93
C SER A 82 17.91 1.62 3.06
N TYR A 83 18.57 0.49 2.82
CA TYR A 83 17.91 -0.75 2.40
C TYR A 83 17.01 -1.27 3.53
N GLY A 84 16.12 -2.20 3.19
CA GLY A 84 15.20 -2.82 4.14
C GLY A 84 13.89 -3.19 3.50
N LYS A 85 12.77 -2.67 4.01
CA LYS A 85 11.43 -3.05 3.60
C LYS A 85 10.59 -1.84 3.24
N ALA A 86 9.83 -1.94 2.16
CA ALA A 86 8.80 -0.97 1.79
C ALA A 86 7.44 -1.68 1.77
N CYS A 87 6.47 -1.15 2.51
CA CYS A 87 5.15 -1.74 2.66
C CYS A 87 4.04 -0.77 2.26
N ALA A 88 3.01 -1.28 1.61
CA ALA A 88 1.70 -0.66 1.54
C ALA A 88 0.80 -1.17 2.67
N LYS A 89 0.05 -0.27 3.30
CA LYS A 89 -0.86 -0.57 4.42
C LYS A 89 -2.24 -0.03 4.10
N LEU A 90 -3.23 -0.93 4.00
CA LEU A 90 -4.62 -0.54 3.76
C LEU A 90 -5.34 -0.34 5.09
N HIS A 91 -5.88 0.85 5.30
CA HIS A 91 -6.78 1.17 6.40
C HIS A 91 -8.21 1.34 5.88
N ILE A 92 -9.17 0.76 6.60
CA ILE A 92 -10.62 0.92 6.35
C ILE A 92 -11.28 1.29 7.68
N ASN A 93 -11.99 2.42 7.71
CA ASN A 93 -12.53 3.00 8.94
C ASN A 93 -11.43 3.21 10.00
N GLY A 94 -10.30 3.77 9.60
CA GLY A 94 -9.12 4.00 10.45
C GLY A 94 -8.34 2.75 10.88
N THR A 95 -8.93 1.56 10.76
CA THR A 95 -8.32 0.30 11.20
C THR A 95 -7.45 -0.31 10.11
N LEU A 96 -6.23 -0.72 10.43
CA LEU A 96 -5.36 -1.47 9.52
C LEU A 96 -5.99 -2.82 9.19
N ARG A 97 -6.17 -3.13 7.90
CA ARG A 97 -6.81 -4.37 7.43
C ARG A 97 -5.83 -5.35 6.81
N THR A 98 -4.87 -4.85 6.04
CA THR A 98 -3.85 -5.69 5.42
C THR A 98 -2.60 -4.89 5.10
N THR A 99 -1.51 -5.60 4.88
CA THR A 99 -0.20 -5.04 4.54
C THR A 99 0.45 -5.92 3.48
N GLN A 100 1.02 -5.30 2.45
CA GLN A 100 1.86 -5.96 1.46
C GLN A 100 3.23 -5.29 1.50
N CYS A 101 4.30 -6.07 1.46
CA CYS A 101 5.66 -5.56 1.55
C CYS A 101 6.60 -6.16 0.53
N HIS A 102 7.59 -5.36 0.12
CA HIS A 102 8.76 -5.77 -0.64
C HIS A 102 10.02 -5.54 0.18
N TYR A 103 11.00 -6.43 0.03
CA TYR A 103 12.37 -6.15 0.44
C TYR A 103 13.06 -5.34 -0.65
N ILE A 104 13.68 -4.23 -0.23
CA ILE A 104 14.56 -3.44 -1.08
C ILE A 104 15.97 -3.72 -0.60
N THR A 105 16.67 -4.56 -1.35
CA THR A 105 18.03 -5.01 -1.08
C THR A 105 18.99 -4.49 -2.15
N LYS A 106 20.28 -4.78 -1.98
CA LYS A 106 21.29 -4.60 -3.02
C LYS A 106 21.05 -5.59 -4.16
#